data_AF-A0A955ER03-F1
#
_entry.id   AF-A0A955ER03-F1
#
_cell.length_a   1.000
_cell.length_b   1.000
_cell.length_c   1.000
_cell.angle_alpha   90.00
_cell.angle_beta   90.00
_cell.angle_gamma   90.00
#
_symmetry.space_group_name_H-M   'P 1'
#
loop_
_entity.id
_entity.type
_entity.pdbx_description
1 polymer ?
#
loop_
_entity_poly.entity_id
_entity_poly.type
_entity_poly.pdbx_seq_one_letter_code
_entity_poly.pdbx_strand_id
1 'polypeptide(L)'
;MTSPVPVQCSCGQRGTAQQFELGRQRLCERCGQQFLLWPADVVAKPSAAAVWHLQVGSHELGPFEPDELRSFVHEGRIAPEMLVRRGTEGPWTPARLVRGLLDAPKPPAAAEAPARVSRRAPAAASPRGGGPGTRARRTPRAHTERHGPARSGLAAQLAKQPAILLGLVVGVLSLVAAGLVLRARAKGDAPPPPPTVVAKTSVPNGPDRSSPASTPPAPVAPVGPVRLSMQQLAKSASPSVAVVQGRRGSGSGFLLAPGLLATNRHVIEDELIANVRLQFPDAEKRLRGSYGVGLRYVDPELDLAFLDIEIDLPPLELAAKHEFSRGAEIAVIGSPGALDGQILQNALARGLLSTQVQVEGQPYWQMDVAVNPGNSGGPVFDEYGKVIGVVTLKDMTKDGLGFCVPLGPLKQALARAKLVEGFEKSQIEARHRLRVIARSLILALRGYDTASGIYLAAMRSAVASGQEASVGLSVAQDSVDELMRRMDGYLLVDVREQAPRLLEDKLLGPTTLKRVERLYKAYSGIRRHVLDPSSKLPDFRKAHDYWRYEARSVEQEFAGTEGIRVESD
;
A
#
# COMPACT_ATOMS: atom_id res chain seq x y z
N MET A 1 -46.26 13.20 -24.26
CA MET A 1 -45.84 14.18 -23.22
C MET A 1 -45.09 13.39 -22.15
N THR A 2 -43.76 13.46 -22.14
CA THR A 2 -42.91 12.77 -21.18
C THR A 2 -42.93 13.50 -19.84
N SER A 3 -43.10 12.77 -18.74
CA SER A 3 -43.04 13.34 -17.39
C SER A 3 -41.65 13.91 -17.11
N PRO A 4 -41.53 15.03 -16.39
CA PRO A 4 -40.24 15.65 -16.11
C PRO A 4 -39.36 14.72 -15.26
N VAL A 5 -38.15 14.45 -15.75
CA VAL A 5 -37.17 13.58 -15.08
C VAL A 5 -36.53 14.32 -13.90
N PRO A 6 -36.63 13.80 -12.67
CA PRO A 6 -36.01 14.41 -11.50
C PRO A 6 -34.49 14.17 -11.50
N VAL A 7 -33.73 15.20 -11.14
CA VAL A 7 -32.26 15.16 -11.01
C VAL A 7 -31.82 15.64 -9.63
N GLN A 8 -30.74 15.07 -9.10
CA GLN A 8 -30.16 15.46 -7.81
C GLN A 8 -28.64 15.64 -7.93
N CYS A 9 -28.14 16.77 -7.43
CA CYS A 9 -26.71 17.07 -7.37
C CYS A 9 -26.06 16.41 -6.14
N SER A 10 -24.76 16.14 -6.23
CA SER A 10 -23.89 15.70 -5.11
C SER A 10 -23.92 16.65 -3.90
N CYS A 11 -24.23 17.93 -4.11
CA CYS A 11 -24.42 18.93 -3.04
C CYS A 11 -25.82 18.92 -2.40
N GLY A 12 -26.73 18.03 -2.84
CA GLY A 12 -28.05 17.82 -2.24
C GLY A 12 -29.23 18.59 -2.87
N GLN A 13 -28.97 19.46 -3.85
CA GLN A 13 -30.01 20.19 -4.61
C GLN A 13 -30.80 19.27 -5.56
N ARG A 14 -32.13 19.40 -5.63
CA ARG A 14 -33.03 18.60 -6.50
C ARG A 14 -33.78 19.51 -7.48
N GLY A 15 -33.98 19.06 -8.72
CA GLY A 15 -34.73 19.80 -9.75
C GLY A 15 -35.29 18.91 -10.86
N THR A 16 -35.86 19.51 -11.90
CA THR A 16 -36.35 18.78 -13.09
C THR A 16 -35.53 19.12 -14.32
N ALA A 17 -35.35 18.15 -15.22
CA ALA A 17 -34.52 18.31 -16.42
C ALA A 17 -34.97 19.46 -17.37
N GLN A 18 -36.22 19.92 -17.26
CA GLN A 18 -36.78 21.02 -18.06
C GLN A 18 -36.52 22.43 -17.49
N GLN A 19 -36.04 22.56 -16.25
CA GLN A 19 -35.82 23.88 -15.61
C GLN A 19 -34.45 24.51 -15.91
N PHE A 20 -33.60 23.90 -16.76
CA PHE A 20 -32.24 24.39 -17.02
C PHE A 20 -31.83 24.22 -18.49
N GLU A 21 -32.28 25.14 -19.34
CA GLU A 21 -31.70 25.38 -20.67
C GLU A 21 -31.14 26.81 -20.74
N LEU A 22 -29.84 26.92 -20.47
CA LEU A 22 -28.99 28.05 -20.90
C LEU A 22 -27.79 27.44 -21.62
N GLY A 23 -27.97 27.12 -22.91
CA GLY A 23 -26.92 26.53 -23.75
C GLY A 23 -26.70 25.02 -23.55
N ARG A 24 -25.47 24.54 -23.75
CA ARG A 24 -25.11 23.10 -23.87
C ARG A 24 -24.38 22.48 -22.67
N GLN A 25 -24.21 23.17 -21.54
CA GLN A 25 -23.59 22.60 -20.34
C GLN A 25 -24.55 22.63 -19.15
N ARG A 26 -24.77 21.48 -18.52
CA ARG A 26 -25.71 21.28 -17.39
C ARG A 26 -24.96 21.33 -16.06
N LEU A 27 -24.64 22.53 -15.57
CA LEU A 27 -23.90 22.76 -14.33
C LEU A 27 -24.84 23.18 -13.21
N CYS A 28 -24.60 22.73 -11.98
CA CYS A 28 -25.29 23.21 -10.79
C CYS A 28 -24.87 24.66 -10.49
N GLU A 29 -25.82 25.59 -10.46
CA GLU A 29 -25.55 27.02 -10.19
C GLU A 29 -24.90 27.29 -8.82
N ARG A 30 -25.03 26.35 -7.87
CA ARG A 30 -24.48 26.48 -6.52
C ARG A 30 -23.04 25.98 -6.38
N CYS A 31 -22.64 24.94 -7.12
CA CYS A 31 -21.34 24.29 -6.94
C CYS A 31 -20.55 24.05 -8.23
N GLY A 32 -21.09 24.41 -9.39
CA GLY A 32 -20.43 24.28 -10.69
C GLY A 32 -20.23 22.84 -11.17
N GLN A 33 -20.81 21.83 -10.52
CA GLN A 33 -20.67 20.43 -10.94
C GLN A 33 -21.74 20.00 -11.96
N GLN A 34 -21.36 19.10 -12.87
CA GLN A 34 -22.21 18.58 -13.94
C GLN A 34 -23.16 17.49 -13.44
N PHE A 35 -24.45 17.55 -13.78
CA PHE A 35 -25.42 16.51 -13.39
C PHE A 35 -25.23 15.23 -14.25
N LEU A 36 -25.18 14.06 -13.60
CA LEU A 36 -25.27 12.75 -14.26
C LEU A 36 -26.75 12.32 -14.37
N LEU A 37 -27.20 11.98 -15.58
CA LEU A 37 -28.53 11.41 -15.81
C LEU A 37 -28.56 9.96 -15.30
N TRP A 38 -29.61 9.61 -14.55
CA TRP A 38 -29.90 8.22 -14.16
C TRP A 38 -31.00 7.65 -15.06
N PRO A 39 -30.74 6.66 -15.93
CA PRO A 39 -31.80 5.89 -16.56
C PRO A 39 -32.46 4.98 -15.50
N ALA A 40 -33.79 4.95 -15.47
CA ALA A 40 -34.58 4.19 -14.48
C ALA A 40 -34.41 2.66 -14.54
N ASP A 41 -33.59 2.14 -15.45
CA ASP A 41 -33.56 0.71 -15.78
C ASP A 41 -32.62 -0.13 -14.91
N VAL A 42 -31.92 0.47 -13.94
CA VAL A 42 -30.99 -0.26 -13.03
C VAL A 42 -31.74 -0.98 -11.87
N VAL A 43 -33.08 -0.92 -11.81
CA VAL A 43 -33.88 -1.56 -10.74
C VAL A 43 -34.33 -2.99 -11.06
N ALA A 44 -33.90 -3.58 -12.18
CA ALA A 44 -34.28 -4.96 -12.50
C ALA A 44 -33.54 -5.97 -11.59
N LYS A 45 -34.31 -6.76 -10.83
CA LYS A 45 -33.81 -7.97 -10.15
C LYS A 45 -33.00 -8.83 -11.14
N PRO A 46 -31.88 -9.45 -10.73
CA PRO A 46 -31.12 -10.31 -11.63
C PRO A 46 -32.02 -11.46 -12.11
N SER A 47 -32.26 -11.53 -13.43
CA SER A 47 -32.81 -12.74 -14.04
C SER A 47 -31.65 -13.71 -14.24
N ALA A 48 -31.90 -15.00 -14.03
CA ALA A 48 -30.92 -16.08 -14.02
C ALA A 48 -30.23 -16.38 -15.36
N ALA A 49 -30.33 -15.49 -16.36
CA ALA A 49 -29.81 -15.69 -17.71
C ALA A 49 -28.93 -14.53 -18.21
N ALA A 50 -28.58 -13.58 -17.35
CA ALA A 50 -27.78 -12.42 -17.75
C ALA A 50 -26.33 -12.57 -17.29
N VAL A 51 -25.43 -12.65 -18.27
CA VAL A 51 -23.97 -12.61 -18.07
C VAL A 51 -23.50 -11.20 -17.72
N TRP A 52 -22.46 -11.12 -16.89
CA TRP A 52 -21.88 -9.87 -16.38
C TRP A 52 -20.44 -9.69 -16.81
N HIS A 53 -20.01 -8.43 -16.92
CA HIS A 53 -18.64 -8.06 -17.19
C HIS A 53 -18.12 -7.06 -16.15
N LEU A 54 -16.82 -7.10 -15.86
CA LEU A 54 -16.11 -6.29 -14.88
C LEU A 54 -14.99 -5.49 -15.58
N GLN A 55 -14.89 -4.20 -15.29
CA GLN A 55 -13.82 -3.36 -15.81
C GLN A 55 -12.64 -3.32 -14.83
N VAL A 56 -11.46 -3.65 -15.33
CA VAL A 56 -10.20 -3.59 -14.58
C VAL A 56 -9.19 -2.80 -15.40
N GLY A 57 -8.96 -1.54 -14.99
CA GLY A 57 -8.19 -0.59 -15.81
C GLY A 57 -8.89 -0.32 -17.14
N SER A 58 -8.19 -0.56 -18.26
CA SER A 58 -8.73 -0.44 -19.62
C SER A 58 -9.35 -1.74 -20.15
N HIS A 59 -9.33 -2.83 -19.38
CA HIS A 59 -9.76 -4.14 -19.84
C HIS A 59 -11.13 -4.51 -19.30
N GLU A 60 -11.87 -5.26 -20.10
CA GLU A 60 -13.13 -5.87 -19.75
C GLU A 60 -12.94 -7.37 -19.48
N LEU A 61 -13.42 -7.85 -18.34
CA LEU A 61 -13.38 -9.24 -17.91
C LEU A 61 -14.79 -9.82 -17.89
N GLY A 62 -14.95 -11.05 -18.36
CA GLY A 62 -16.24 -11.76 -18.44
C GLY A 62 -16.33 -12.61 -19.71
N PRO A 63 -17.50 -13.18 -20.02
CA PRO A 63 -18.73 -13.13 -19.24
C PRO A 63 -18.63 -13.94 -17.94
N PHE A 64 -19.22 -13.42 -16.86
CA PHE A 64 -19.39 -14.11 -15.58
C PHE A 64 -20.86 -14.40 -15.34
N GLU A 65 -21.15 -15.57 -14.76
CA GLU A 65 -22.47 -15.84 -14.23
C GLU A 65 -22.73 -14.98 -12.97
N PRO A 66 -23.98 -14.62 -12.66
CA PRO A 66 -24.32 -13.78 -11.49
C PRO A 66 -23.76 -14.29 -10.15
N ASP A 67 -23.59 -15.60 -10.02
CA ASP A 67 -23.11 -16.23 -8.78
C ASP A 67 -21.56 -16.21 -8.70
N GLU A 68 -20.86 -16.25 -9.82
CA GLU A 68 -19.40 -16.06 -9.88
C GLU A 68 -19.03 -14.62 -9.53
N LEU A 69 -19.76 -13.64 -10.09
CA LEU A 69 -19.55 -12.23 -9.78
C LEU A 69 -19.79 -11.95 -8.29
N ARG A 70 -20.80 -12.60 -7.68
CA ARG A 70 -21.03 -12.54 -6.22
C ARG A 70 -19.94 -13.24 -5.42
N SER A 71 -19.39 -14.37 -5.89
CA SER A 71 -18.22 -15.00 -5.25
C SER A 71 -17.03 -14.05 -5.22
N PHE A 72 -16.76 -13.33 -6.30
CA PHE A 72 -15.67 -12.35 -6.34
C PHE A 72 -15.88 -11.19 -5.36
N VAL A 73 -17.13 -10.77 -5.17
CA VAL A 73 -17.45 -9.79 -4.12
C VAL A 73 -17.20 -10.35 -2.72
N HIS A 74 -17.66 -11.58 -2.44
CA HIS A 74 -17.46 -12.22 -1.13
C HIS A 74 -15.97 -12.47 -0.82
N GLU A 75 -15.18 -12.76 -1.85
CA GLU A 75 -13.73 -12.90 -1.78
C GLU A 75 -13.00 -11.54 -1.68
N GLY A 76 -13.72 -10.41 -1.70
CA GLY A 76 -13.16 -9.06 -1.63
C GLY A 76 -12.39 -8.63 -2.88
N ARG A 77 -12.64 -9.27 -4.02
CA ARG A 77 -11.96 -9.03 -5.30
C ARG A 77 -12.61 -7.95 -6.16
N ILE A 78 -13.86 -7.59 -5.86
CA ILE A 78 -14.58 -6.47 -6.50
C ILE A 78 -14.74 -5.36 -5.47
N ALA A 79 -14.06 -4.24 -5.67
CA ALA A 79 -14.19 -3.07 -4.82
C ALA A 79 -15.48 -2.28 -5.17
N PRO A 80 -16.06 -1.52 -4.21
CA PRO A 80 -17.29 -0.75 -4.40
C PRO A 80 -17.32 0.16 -5.64
N GLU A 81 -16.18 0.72 -6.03
CA GLU A 81 -16.06 1.64 -7.17
C GLU A 81 -15.67 0.95 -8.49
N MET A 82 -15.41 -0.36 -8.50
CA MET A 82 -15.14 -1.08 -9.73
C MET A 82 -16.38 -1.10 -10.62
N LEU A 83 -16.20 -0.85 -11.92
CA LEU A 83 -17.30 -0.79 -12.86
C LEU A 83 -17.69 -2.20 -13.31
N VAL A 84 -18.98 -2.51 -13.23
CA VAL A 84 -19.59 -3.73 -13.74
C VAL A 84 -20.66 -3.37 -14.76
N ARG A 85 -20.90 -4.24 -15.75
CA ARG A 85 -22.01 -4.09 -16.69
C ARG A 85 -22.70 -5.42 -16.93
N ARG A 86 -24.00 -5.35 -17.25
CA ARG A 86 -24.82 -6.51 -17.59
C ARG A 86 -24.85 -6.65 -19.12
N GLY A 87 -24.47 -7.82 -19.64
CA GLY A 87 -24.32 -8.05 -21.08
C GLY A 87 -23.20 -7.20 -21.71
N THR A 88 -23.15 -7.18 -23.04
CA THR A 88 -22.13 -6.44 -23.83
C THR A 88 -22.56 -5.02 -24.19
N GLU A 89 -23.84 -4.67 -24.03
CA GLU A 89 -24.39 -3.34 -24.36
C GLU A 89 -24.85 -2.54 -23.14
N GLY A 90 -24.75 -3.12 -21.93
CA GLY A 90 -25.15 -2.44 -20.69
C GLY A 90 -24.20 -1.31 -20.27
N PRO A 91 -24.69 -0.29 -19.55
CA PRO A 91 -23.86 0.80 -19.05
C PRO A 91 -22.91 0.32 -17.93
N TRP A 92 -21.69 0.84 -17.95
CA TRP A 92 -20.73 0.64 -16.86
C TRP A 92 -21.24 1.30 -15.58
N THR A 93 -21.43 0.50 -14.54
CA THR A 93 -22.03 0.89 -13.27
C THR A 93 -21.10 0.51 -12.13
N PRO A 94 -20.72 1.42 -11.22
CA PRO A 94 -19.98 1.06 -10.01
C PRO A 94 -20.68 -0.06 -9.23
N ALA A 95 -19.93 -1.07 -8.78
CA ALA A 95 -20.46 -2.26 -8.13
C ALA A 95 -21.34 -1.95 -6.91
N ARG A 96 -21.04 -0.87 -6.16
CA ARG A 96 -21.84 -0.39 -5.02
C ARG A 96 -23.25 0.08 -5.38
N LEU A 97 -23.47 0.44 -6.65
CA LEU A 97 -24.76 0.90 -7.14
C LEU A 97 -25.60 -0.27 -7.68
N VAL A 98 -25.02 -1.47 -7.79
CA VAL A 98 -25.73 -2.68 -8.20
C VAL A 98 -26.36 -3.34 -6.97
N ARG A 99 -27.69 -3.23 -6.88
CA ARG A 99 -28.47 -3.76 -5.75
C ARG A 99 -28.30 -5.26 -5.61
N GLY A 100 -27.94 -5.74 -4.41
CA GLY A 100 -27.77 -7.16 -4.13
C GLY A 100 -26.40 -7.74 -4.51
N LEU A 101 -25.51 -6.95 -5.11
CA LEU A 101 -24.19 -7.41 -5.50
C LEU A 101 -23.20 -7.43 -4.33
N LEU A 102 -23.25 -6.42 -3.46
CA LEU A 102 -22.41 -6.28 -2.25
C LEU A 102 -23.06 -6.79 -0.95
N ASP A 103 -24.27 -7.34 -1.03
CA ASP A 103 -25.00 -7.81 0.14
C ASP A 103 -24.41 -9.14 0.64
N ALA A 104 -24.30 -9.32 1.96
CA ALA A 104 -23.84 -10.57 2.56
C ALA A 104 -24.82 -11.74 2.24
N PRO A 105 -24.33 -12.99 2.07
CA PRO A 105 -25.22 -14.10 1.77
C PRO A 105 -26.14 -14.37 2.96
N LYS A 106 -27.43 -14.60 2.68
CA LYS A 106 -28.41 -14.96 3.70
C LYS A 106 -28.00 -16.32 4.30
N PRO A 107 -27.89 -16.47 5.62
CA PRO A 107 -27.54 -17.76 6.23
C PRO A 107 -28.57 -18.82 5.83
N PRO A 108 -28.16 -20.09 5.64
CA PRO A 108 -29.09 -21.17 5.34
C PRO A 108 -30.15 -21.23 6.44
N ALA A 109 -31.41 -21.39 6.05
CA ALA A 109 -32.50 -21.58 6.99
C ALA A 109 -32.15 -22.76 7.90
N ALA A 110 -32.13 -22.51 9.21
CA ALA A 110 -31.87 -23.55 10.19
C ALA A 110 -32.86 -24.70 9.97
N ALA A 111 -32.33 -25.89 9.67
CA ALA A 111 -33.11 -27.11 9.72
C ALA A 111 -33.68 -27.25 11.13
N GLU A 112 -35.00 -27.41 11.24
CA GLU A 112 -35.69 -27.66 12.49
C GLU A 112 -35.04 -28.82 13.24
N ALA A 113 -34.54 -28.56 14.44
CA ALA A 113 -34.03 -29.58 15.32
C ALA A 113 -35.21 -30.47 15.79
N PRO A 114 -35.10 -31.81 15.72
CA PRO A 114 -36.15 -32.67 16.25
C PRO A 114 -36.17 -32.59 17.79
N ALA A 115 -37.38 -32.58 18.33
CA ALA A 115 -37.69 -32.44 19.74
C ALA A 115 -36.91 -33.44 20.62
N ARG A 116 -36.26 -32.94 21.68
CA ARG A 116 -35.63 -33.76 22.72
C ARG A 116 -36.69 -34.56 23.47
N VAL A 117 -36.70 -35.87 23.26
CA VAL A 117 -37.35 -36.84 24.14
C VAL A 117 -36.52 -37.01 25.40
N SER A 118 -37.10 -36.71 26.56
CA SER A 118 -36.51 -36.97 27.87
C SER A 118 -36.39 -38.48 28.11
N ARG A 119 -35.20 -38.97 28.42
CA ARG A 119 -35.03 -40.26 29.09
C ARG A 119 -34.39 -40.06 30.47
N ARG A 120 -35.19 -40.39 31.49
CA ARG A 120 -34.79 -40.58 32.89
C ARG A 120 -33.70 -41.66 32.98
N ALA A 121 -32.72 -41.44 33.85
CA ALA A 121 -31.88 -42.49 34.43
C ALA A 121 -32.26 -42.66 35.93
N PRO A 122 -32.22 -43.89 36.49
CA PRO A 122 -32.69 -44.19 37.83
C PRO A 122 -31.62 -44.01 38.91
N ALA A 123 -32.09 -43.99 40.16
CA ALA A 123 -31.40 -43.64 41.39
C ALA A 123 -30.61 -44.78 42.06
N ALA A 124 -29.61 -44.41 42.86
CA ALA A 124 -29.13 -45.09 44.08
C ALA A 124 -28.37 -44.04 44.92
N ALA A 125 -28.88 -43.52 46.04
CA ALA A 125 -29.04 -44.10 47.39
C ALA A 125 -27.75 -44.17 48.22
N SER A 126 -27.59 -43.24 49.18
CA SER A 126 -26.95 -43.46 50.50
C SER A 126 -27.12 -42.26 51.46
N PRO A 127 -26.99 -42.45 52.79
CA PRO A 127 -27.98 -41.94 53.73
C PRO A 127 -27.52 -40.81 54.67
N ARG A 128 -28.47 -40.45 55.54
CA ARG A 128 -28.59 -39.32 56.48
C ARG A 128 -27.54 -39.23 57.61
N GLY A 129 -27.33 -38.00 58.06
CA GLY A 129 -26.92 -37.55 59.40
C GLY A 129 -26.37 -36.12 59.29
N GLY A 130 -26.72 -35.09 60.06
CA GLY A 130 -27.48 -34.95 61.29
C GLY A 130 -26.82 -33.86 62.15
N GLY A 131 -27.38 -32.65 62.17
CA GLY A 131 -27.25 -31.69 63.29
C GLY A 131 -26.20 -30.55 63.19
N PRO A 132 -26.45 -29.39 63.85
CA PRO A 132 -25.95 -28.08 63.38
C PRO A 132 -25.08 -27.29 64.37
N GLY A 133 -24.39 -26.28 63.84
CA GLY A 133 -24.04 -25.04 64.57
C GLY A 133 -22.57 -24.85 64.92
N THR A 134 -21.92 -23.84 64.34
CA THR A 134 -21.55 -22.62 65.07
C THR A 134 -20.80 -21.62 64.17
N ARG A 135 -21.10 -20.34 64.42
CA ARG A 135 -20.45 -19.07 64.05
C ARG A 135 -19.06 -19.14 63.39
N ALA A 136 -18.94 -18.44 62.25
CA ALA A 136 -17.67 -17.89 61.77
C ALA A 136 -17.78 -16.37 61.57
N ARG A 137 -16.76 -15.69 62.10
CA ARG A 137 -16.52 -14.24 62.15
C ARG A 137 -16.34 -13.62 60.77
N ARG A 138 -16.72 -12.34 60.69
CA ARG A 138 -16.29 -11.36 59.68
C ARG A 138 -14.79 -11.04 59.84
N THR A 139 -14.04 -11.08 58.75
CA THR A 139 -12.83 -10.26 58.49
C THR A 139 -12.74 -9.94 56.98
N PRO A 140 -12.03 -8.86 56.59
CA PRO A 140 -12.42 -8.03 55.46
C PRO A 140 -11.77 -8.39 54.13
N ARG A 141 -12.47 -7.95 53.07
CA ARG A 141 -12.07 -7.88 51.66
C ARG A 141 -10.68 -7.25 51.50
N ALA A 142 -9.76 -7.99 50.88
CA ALA A 142 -8.64 -7.43 50.13
C ALA A 142 -8.97 -7.58 48.64
N HIS A 143 -9.12 -6.46 47.94
CA HIS A 143 -9.21 -6.42 46.48
C HIS A 143 -7.82 -6.70 45.91
N THR A 144 -7.65 -7.85 45.26
CA THR A 144 -6.59 -8.07 44.28
C THR A 144 -7.27 -8.37 42.95
N GLU A 145 -7.48 -7.33 42.13
CA GLU A 145 -7.81 -7.50 40.72
C GLU A 145 -6.54 -8.00 40.00
N ARG A 146 -6.53 -9.29 39.66
CA ARG A 146 -5.65 -9.81 38.62
C ARG A 146 -6.25 -9.40 37.27
N HIS A 147 -5.71 -8.36 36.65
CA HIS A 147 -5.90 -8.17 35.21
C HIS A 147 -5.10 -9.24 34.47
N GLY A 148 -5.80 -10.22 33.90
CA GLY A 148 -5.23 -11.08 32.87
C GLY A 148 -4.93 -10.28 31.61
N PRO A 149 -3.86 -10.59 30.86
CA PRO A 149 -3.58 -9.88 29.62
C PRO A 149 -4.67 -10.21 28.60
N ALA A 150 -5.31 -9.16 28.09
CA ALA A 150 -6.30 -9.21 27.02
C ALA A 150 -5.66 -9.81 25.77
N ARG A 151 -5.99 -11.08 25.49
CA ARG A 151 -5.80 -11.71 24.20
C ARG A 151 -6.90 -11.20 23.26
N SER A 152 -6.66 -10.07 22.59
CA SER A 152 -7.47 -9.65 21.45
C SER A 152 -6.66 -8.70 20.59
N GLY A 153 -6.24 -9.18 19.40
CA GLY A 153 -5.61 -8.30 18.41
C GLY A 153 -4.83 -8.98 17.29
N LEU A 154 -4.46 -10.25 17.40
CA LEU A 154 -3.46 -10.84 16.48
C LEU A 154 -4.03 -11.72 15.34
N ALA A 155 -5.33 -11.64 15.05
CA ALA A 155 -5.96 -12.42 13.96
C ALA A 155 -6.41 -11.57 12.76
N ALA A 156 -6.24 -10.25 12.78
CA ALA A 156 -6.83 -9.34 11.78
C ALA A 156 -5.83 -8.74 10.76
N GLN A 157 -4.53 -9.01 10.86
CA GLN A 157 -3.50 -8.35 10.03
C GLN A 157 -2.80 -9.24 8.99
N LEU A 158 -3.18 -10.52 8.84
CA LEU A 158 -2.57 -11.43 7.85
C LEU A 158 -3.40 -11.64 6.58
N ALA A 159 -4.49 -10.90 6.38
CA ALA A 159 -5.43 -11.12 5.28
C ALA A 159 -5.29 -10.16 4.08
N LYS A 160 -4.25 -9.32 4.01
CA LYS A 160 -4.13 -8.31 2.95
C LYS A 160 -2.76 -8.32 2.30
N GLN A 161 -2.55 -9.22 1.34
CA GLN A 161 -1.91 -8.90 0.05
C GLN A 161 -2.18 -10.04 -0.97
N PRO A 162 -3.29 -10.01 -1.73
CA PRO A 162 -3.44 -10.82 -2.92
C PRO A 162 -3.25 -10.03 -4.23
N ALA A 163 -3.13 -8.69 -4.24
CA ALA A 163 -3.23 -7.90 -5.47
C ALA A 163 -2.13 -8.19 -6.52
N ILE A 164 -0.89 -8.43 -6.09
CA ILE A 164 0.24 -8.70 -7.00
C ILE A 164 0.21 -10.15 -7.51
N LEU A 165 -0.12 -11.11 -6.63
CA LEU A 165 -0.23 -12.53 -6.99
C LEU A 165 -1.49 -12.82 -7.82
N LEU A 166 -2.61 -12.14 -7.56
CA LEU A 166 -3.86 -12.26 -8.31
C LEU A 166 -3.73 -11.67 -9.71
N GLY A 167 -3.03 -10.54 -9.87
CA GLY A 167 -2.71 -9.99 -11.20
C GLY A 167 -1.79 -10.90 -12.02
N LEU A 168 -0.93 -11.67 -11.35
CA LEU A 168 -0.05 -12.66 -11.95
C LEU A 168 -0.77 -13.97 -12.32
N VAL A 169 -1.63 -14.50 -11.45
CA VAL A 169 -2.45 -15.72 -11.72
C VAL A 169 -3.49 -15.47 -12.82
N VAL A 170 -4.17 -14.32 -12.79
CA VAL A 170 -5.21 -13.95 -13.76
C VAL A 170 -4.59 -13.60 -15.11
N GLY A 171 -3.42 -12.94 -15.14
CA GLY A 171 -2.69 -12.65 -16.38
C GLY A 171 -2.22 -13.93 -17.10
N VAL A 172 -1.90 -14.97 -16.35
CA VAL A 172 -1.40 -16.24 -16.88
C VAL A 172 -2.54 -17.14 -17.41
N LEU A 173 -3.65 -17.24 -16.68
CA LEU A 173 -4.86 -17.92 -17.19
C LEU A 173 -5.45 -17.25 -18.44
N SER A 174 -5.26 -15.93 -18.58
CA SER A 174 -5.69 -15.16 -19.76
C SER A 174 -4.81 -15.42 -21.00
N LEU A 175 -3.52 -15.77 -20.82
CA LEU A 175 -2.59 -16.05 -21.91
C LEU A 175 -2.81 -17.42 -22.56
N VAL A 176 -3.21 -18.44 -21.78
CA VAL A 176 -3.63 -19.75 -22.32
C VAL A 176 -4.90 -19.63 -23.18
N ALA A 177 -5.83 -18.76 -22.79
CA ALA A 177 -7.05 -18.48 -23.56
C ALA A 177 -6.78 -17.62 -24.81
N ALA A 178 -5.85 -16.67 -24.74
CA ALA A 178 -5.52 -15.76 -25.85
C ALA A 178 -4.69 -16.43 -26.97
N GLY A 179 -3.85 -17.43 -26.64
CA GLY A 179 -3.06 -18.19 -27.61
C GLY A 179 -3.91 -18.96 -28.64
N LEU A 180 -5.16 -19.28 -28.29
CA LEU A 180 -6.12 -19.95 -29.18
C LEU A 180 -6.91 -18.98 -30.07
N VAL A 181 -6.91 -17.68 -29.78
CA VAL A 181 -7.76 -16.68 -30.48
C VAL A 181 -6.96 -15.79 -31.43
N LEU A 182 -5.64 -15.63 -31.23
CA LEU A 182 -4.81 -14.68 -31.99
C LEU A 182 -4.24 -15.19 -33.33
N ARG A 183 -4.95 -16.09 -34.02
CA ARG A 183 -4.71 -16.37 -35.46
C ARG A 183 -5.70 -15.71 -36.40
N ALA A 184 -6.57 -14.83 -35.90
CA ALA A 184 -7.50 -14.08 -36.73
C ALA A 184 -7.43 -12.57 -36.46
N ARG A 185 -6.98 -11.85 -37.49
CA ARG A 185 -7.21 -10.43 -37.82
C ARG A 185 -6.11 -9.44 -37.45
N ALA A 186 -5.37 -9.09 -38.50
CA ALA A 186 -4.56 -7.90 -38.65
C ALA A 186 -5.33 -6.77 -39.36
N LYS A 187 -4.83 -5.55 -39.13
CA LYS A 187 -4.98 -4.26 -39.87
C LYS A 187 -6.12 -3.29 -39.52
N GLY A 188 -5.72 -2.03 -39.32
CA GLY A 188 -6.53 -0.82 -39.54
C GLY A 188 -6.07 0.41 -38.75
N ASP A 189 -5.54 1.42 -39.44
CA ASP A 189 -4.91 2.67 -38.97
C ASP A 189 -5.84 3.74 -38.34
N ALA A 190 -5.23 4.70 -37.63
CA ALA A 190 -5.84 5.83 -36.91
C ALA A 190 -5.92 7.14 -37.74
N PRO A 191 -6.85 8.08 -37.41
CA PRO A 191 -6.82 9.45 -37.92
C PRO A 191 -6.71 10.57 -36.83
N PRO A 192 -6.42 11.83 -37.21
CA PRO A 192 -5.79 12.88 -36.38
C PRO A 192 -6.77 13.94 -35.77
N PRO A 193 -6.30 14.89 -34.92
CA PRO A 193 -7.18 15.81 -34.18
C PRO A 193 -7.38 17.21 -34.83
N PRO A 194 -8.45 17.96 -34.49
CA PRO A 194 -8.66 19.35 -34.91
C PRO A 194 -8.49 20.39 -33.75
N PRO A 195 -8.50 21.72 -34.06
CA PRO A 195 -7.63 22.72 -33.43
C PRO A 195 -8.29 23.68 -32.41
N THR A 196 -7.40 24.38 -31.69
CA THR A 196 -7.63 25.45 -30.71
C THR A 196 -8.06 26.79 -31.36
N VAL A 197 -9.06 27.46 -30.79
CA VAL A 197 -9.41 28.86 -31.11
C VAL A 197 -9.32 29.73 -29.85
N VAL A 198 -8.51 30.77 -29.95
CA VAL A 198 -8.36 31.87 -29.00
C VAL A 198 -9.40 32.95 -29.34
N ALA A 199 -10.09 33.48 -28.32
CA ALA A 199 -10.85 34.71 -28.45
C ALA A 199 -10.31 35.78 -27.50
N LYS A 200 -9.89 36.90 -28.10
CA LYS A 200 -9.51 38.16 -27.47
C LYS A 200 -10.78 38.97 -27.17
N THR A 201 -10.74 39.82 -26.14
CA THR A 201 -11.62 40.99 -26.07
C THR A 201 -10.87 42.17 -25.46
N SER A 202 -11.09 43.33 -26.07
CA SER A 202 -10.38 44.61 -25.98
C SER A 202 -11.09 45.60 -25.03
N VAL A 203 -10.37 46.35 -24.17
CA VAL A 203 -10.02 47.82 -24.22
C VAL A 203 -11.22 48.75 -23.89
N PRO A 204 -11.13 49.87 -23.10
CA PRO A 204 -10.08 50.90 -23.18
C PRO A 204 -9.50 51.53 -21.89
N ASN A 205 -8.30 52.10 -22.10
CA ASN A 205 -7.56 53.02 -21.22
C ASN A 205 -8.15 54.45 -21.27
N GLY A 206 -8.03 55.16 -20.15
CA GLY A 206 -8.00 56.63 -20.05
C GLY A 206 -7.17 57.03 -18.81
N PRO A 207 -6.27 58.03 -18.89
CA PRO A 207 -5.22 58.25 -17.90
C PRO A 207 -5.63 59.28 -16.83
N ASP A 208 -5.14 59.15 -15.60
CA ASP A 208 -4.79 60.36 -14.85
C ASP A 208 -3.69 60.14 -13.81
N ARG A 209 -2.91 61.20 -13.65
CA ARG A 209 -1.68 61.31 -12.87
C ARG A 209 -1.99 61.50 -11.39
N SER A 210 -1.24 60.80 -10.52
CA SER A 210 -0.69 61.40 -9.29
C SER A 210 0.32 60.45 -8.65
N SER A 211 1.50 61.00 -8.34
CA SER A 211 2.59 60.38 -7.57
C SER A 211 2.66 61.10 -6.20
N PRO A 212 3.45 60.62 -5.22
CA PRO A 212 2.95 60.02 -4.00
C PRO A 212 3.10 60.93 -2.75
N ALA A 213 2.25 60.74 -1.74
CA ALA A 213 2.45 61.33 -0.43
C ALA A 213 3.32 60.40 0.44
N SER A 214 4.48 60.90 0.83
CA SER A 214 5.44 60.29 1.74
C SER A 214 4.90 60.22 3.17
N THR A 215 4.82 59.01 3.72
CA THR A 215 4.58 58.78 5.16
C THR A 215 5.92 58.58 5.88
N PRO A 216 6.18 59.20 7.04
CA PRO A 216 7.40 58.97 7.81
C PRO A 216 7.52 57.50 8.28
N PRO A 217 8.72 56.92 8.37
CA PRO A 217 8.88 55.54 8.80
C PRO A 217 8.51 55.40 10.28
N ALA A 218 7.61 54.46 10.56
CA ALA A 218 7.31 54.01 11.92
C ALA A 218 8.56 53.42 12.58
N PRO A 219 8.70 53.54 13.92
CA PRO A 219 9.85 52.98 14.65
C PRO A 219 9.98 51.48 14.38
N VAL A 220 11.18 51.07 13.96
CA VAL A 220 11.53 49.67 13.67
C VAL A 220 11.38 48.87 14.95
N ALA A 221 10.27 48.12 15.06
CA ALA A 221 10.12 47.09 16.07
C ALA A 221 11.28 46.09 15.95
N PRO A 222 11.75 45.49 17.05
CA PRO A 222 12.82 44.49 17.01
C PRO A 222 12.46 43.43 15.96
N VAL A 223 13.36 43.23 15.00
CA VAL A 223 13.18 42.29 13.88
C VAL A 223 13.05 40.89 14.48
N GLY A 224 11.81 40.46 14.68
CA GLY A 224 11.51 39.07 14.98
C GLY A 224 12.00 38.15 13.85
N PRO A 225 12.05 36.83 14.06
CA PRO A 225 12.48 35.90 13.02
C PRO A 225 11.69 36.14 11.74
N VAL A 226 12.42 36.33 10.63
CA VAL A 226 11.85 36.65 9.32
C VAL A 226 11.15 35.41 8.78
N ARG A 227 9.86 35.53 8.48
CA ARG A 227 9.10 34.47 7.79
C ARG A 227 9.62 34.33 6.36
N LEU A 228 9.83 33.10 5.92
CA LEU A 228 10.27 32.83 4.55
C LEU A 228 9.08 32.72 3.61
N SER A 229 9.19 33.32 2.43
CA SER A 229 8.29 32.99 1.33
C SER A 229 8.56 31.57 0.81
N MET A 230 7.58 30.97 0.15
CA MET A 230 7.74 29.65 -0.49
C MET A 230 8.92 29.61 -1.46
N GLN A 231 9.16 30.71 -2.18
CA GLN A 231 10.29 30.82 -3.11
C GLN A 231 11.63 30.86 -2.36
N GLN A 232 11.71 31.57 -1.24
CA GLN A 232 12.91 31.63 -0.41
C GLN A 232 13.19 30.28 0.25
N LEU A 233 12.14 29.59 0.72
CA LEU A 233 12.24 28.25 1.27
C LEU A 233 12.75 27.26 0.22
N ALA A 234 12.14 27.21 -0.97
CA ALA A 234 12.59 26.31 -2.04
C ALA A 234 14.05 26.57 -2.42
N LYS A 235 14.44 27.84 -2.57
CA LYS A 235 15.82 28.21 -2.92
C LYS A 235 16.84 27.76 -1.87
N SER A 236 16.50 27.83 -0.59
CA SER A 236 17.42 27.50 0.50
C SER A 236 17.42 26.04 0.91
N ALA A 237 16.27 25.36 0.86
CA ALA A 237 16.10 24.01 1.40
C ALA A 237 16.08 22.90 0.34
N SER A 238 15.48 23.13 -0.84
CA SER A 238 15.36 22.09 -1.87
C SER A 238 16.68 21.45 -2.33
N PRO A 239 17.82 22.18 -2.41
CA PRO A 239 19.11 21.57 -2.74
C PRO A 239 19.52 20.42 -1.81
N SER A 240 19.07 20.43 -0.55
CA SER A 240 19.41 19.43 0.48
C SER A 240 18.34 18.34 0.62
N VAL A 241 17.33 18.34 -0.25
CA VAL A 241 16.29 17.30 -0.34
C VAL A 241 16.63 16.38 -1.51
N ALA A 242 16.77 15.09 -1.19
CA ALA A 242 17.08 14.04 -2.12
C ALA A 242 15.83 13.27 -2.56
N VAL A 243 15.89 12.77 -3.78
CA VAL A 243 15.14 11.59 -4.21
C VAL A 243 15.84 10.36 -3.66
N VAL A 244 15.12 9.55 -2.90
CA VAL A 244 15.57 8.21 -2.47
C VAL A 244 15.00 7.21 -3.47
N GLN A 245 15.86 6.43 -4.12
CA GLN A 245 15.45 5.49 -5.16
C GLN A 245 15.96 4.08 -4.87
N GLY A 246 15.06 3.12 -4.94
CA GLY A 246 15.35 1.70 -5.09
C GLY A 246 14.81 1.17 -6.42
N ARG A 247 15.01 -0.12 -6.68
CA ARG A 247 14.41 -0.81 -7.82
C ARG A 247 12.90 -1.02 -7.64
N ARG A 248 12.46 -1.13 -6.38
CA ARG A 248 11.08 -1.45 -6.00
C ARG A 248 10.24 -0.26 -5.53
N GLY A 249 10.83 0.93 -5.41
CA GLY A 249 10.12 2.11 -4.94
C GLY A 249 10.99 3.36 -4.90
N SER A 250 10.36 4.49 -4.61
CA SER A 250 11.04 5.76 -4.41
C SER A 250 10.34 6.58 -3.34
N GLY A 251 11.07 7.56 -2.80
CA GLY A 251 10.56 8.56 -1.90
C GLY A 251 11.50 9.75 -1.80
N SER A 252 11.36 10.49 -0.71
CA SER A 252 12.17 11.64 -0.38
C SER A 252 13.06 11.38 0.83
N GLY A 253 14.11 12.16 0.92
CA GLY A 253 14.92 12.26 2.13
C GLY A 253 15.63 13.60 2.17
N PHE A 254 16.23 13.95 3.30
CA PHE A 254 16.92 15.23 3.43
C PHE A 254 18.03 15.19 4.45
N LEU A 255 19.05 16.03 4.26
CA LEU A 255 20.18 16.13 5.17
C LEU A 255 19.77 16.80 6.48
N LEU A 256 20.05 16.14 7.61
CA LEU A 256 19.82 16.66 8.97
C LEU A 256 21.12 16.99 9.71
N ALA A 257 22.22 16.41 9.26
CA ALA A 257 23.57 16.74 9.68
C ALA A 257 24.53 16.46 8.51
N PRO A 258 25.78 16.96 8.56
CA PRO A 258 26.78 16.62 7.55
C PRO A 258 26.89 15.10 7.40
N GLY A 259 26.71 14.62 6.16
CA GLY A 259 26.76 13.21 5.81
C GLY A 259 25.65 12.31 6.38
N LEU A 260 24.60 12.88 6.97
CA LEU A 260 23.51 12.12 7.57
C LEU A 260 22.15 12.59 7.02
N LEU A 261 21.48 11.70 6.31
CA LEU A 261 20.19 11.93 5.68
C LEU A 261 19.08 11.19 6.45
N ALA A 262 17.93 11.83 6.65
CA ALA A 262 16.72 11.18 7.12
C ALA A 262 15.76 10.87 5.96
N THR A 263 15.03 9.77 6.09
CA THR A 263 13.92 9.36 5.24
C THR A 263 12.98 8.47 6.06
N ASN A 264 11.94 7.90 5.46
CA ASN A 264 11.12 6.89 6.12
C ASN A 264 11.75 5.50 6.04
N ARG A 265 11.45 4.66 7.03
CA ARG A 265 11.84 3.23 6.97
C ARG A 265 11.20 2.56 5.76
N HIS A 266 9.90 2.76 5.53
CA HIS A 266 9.18 2.08 4.45
C HIS A 266 9.69 2.45 3.04
N VAL A 267 10.34 3.62 2.88
CA VAL A 267 10.94 4.02 1.59
C VAL A 267 12.10 3.10 1.20
N ILE A 268 12.80 2.54 2.19
CA ILE A 268 13.95 1.63 1.99
C ILE A 268 13.67 0.19 2.43
N GLU A 269 12.51 -0.10 3.02
CA GLU A 269 12.27 -1.37 3.74
C GLU A 269 12.32 -2.59 2.82
N ASP A 270 11.95 -2.38 1.56
CA ASP A 270 11.91 -3.41 0.55
C ASP A 270 13.17 -3.40 -0.31
N GLU A 271 14.17 -2.55 -0.06
CA GLU A 271 15.37 -2.47 -0.89
C GLU A 271 16.64 -2.82 -0.12
N LEU A 272 17.56 -3.54 -0.76
CA LEU A 272 18.90 -3.73 -0.20
C LEU A 272 19.60 -2.38 -0.19
N ILE A 273 20.24 -2.03 0.92
CA ILE A 273 20.92 -0.72 1.05
C ILE A 273 21.94 -0.48 -0.07
N ALA A 274 22.64 -1.52 -0.52
CA ALA A 274 23.57 -1.46 -1.64
C ALA A 274 22.91 -1.05 -2.99
N ASN A 275 21.61 -1.22 -3.13
CA ASN A 275 20.82 -0.82 -4.31
C ASN A 275 20.16 0.56 -4.14
N VAL A 276 20.10 1.10 -2.92
CA VAL A 276 19.51 2.43 -2.68
C VAL A 276 20.44 3.50 -3.26
N ARG A 277 19.86 4.45 -3.98
CA ARG A 277 20.55 5.60 -4.56
C ARG A 277 19.88 6.89 -4.16
N LEU A 278 20.69 7.91 -3.90
CA LEU A 278 20.25 9.28 -3.64
C LEU A 278 20.59 10.18 -4.81
N GLN A 279 19.67 11.08 -5.16
CA GLN A 279 19.90 12.14 -6.15
C GLN A 279 19.33 13.45 -5.63
N PHE A 280 20.06 14.55 -5.83
CA PHE A 280 19.66 15.89 -5.36
C PHE A 280 19.34 16.78 -6.56
N PRO A 281 18.11 16.75 -7.11
CA PRO A 281 17.79 17.33 -8.41
C PRO A 281 17.94 18.86 -8.44
N ASP A 282 17.76 19.52 -7.28
CA ASP A 282 17.82 20.97 -7.14
C ASP A 282 19.20 21.46 -6.65
N ALA A 283 20.15 20.56 -6.39
CA ALA A 283 21.52 20.94 -6.05
C ALA A 283 22.25 21.57 -7.25
N GLU A 284 23.46 22.08 -7.01
CA GLU A 284 24.35 22.51 -8.10
C GLU A 284 24.62 21.35 -9.06
N LYS A 285 24.78 21.63 -10.36
CA LYS A 285 24.94 20.60 -11.40
C LYS A 285 26.01 19.55 -11.09
N ARG A 286 27.11 19.95 -10.45
CA ARG A 286 28.22 19.05 -10.03
C ARG A 286 27.82 18.04 -8.94
N LEU A 287 26.75 18.32 -8.19
CA LEU A 287 26.23 17.53 -7.07
C LEU A 287 24.96 16.75 -7.42
N ARG A 288 24.50 16.78 -8.68
CA ARG A 288 23.30 16.05 -9.14
C ARG A 288 23.57 14.59 -9.51
N GLY A 289 24.70 14.03 -9.06
CA GLY A 289 25.05 12.64 -9.32
C GLY A 289 24.13 11.65 -8.60
N SER A 290 24.36 10.37 -8.86
CA SER A 290 23.75 9.26 -8.12
C SER A 290 24.71 8.79 -7.04
N TYR A 291 24.28 8.86 -5.78
CA TYR A 291 25.10 8.55 -4.61
C TYR A 291 24.66 7.23 -3.96
N GLY A 292 25.62 6.37 -3.64
CA GLY A 292 25.38 5.23 -2.76
C GLY A 292 25.23 5.66 -1.30
N VAL A 293 24.70 4.76 -0.47
CA VAL A 293 24.43 5.03 0.94
C VAL A 293 24.82 3.87 1.85
N GLY A 294 25.10 4.18 3.11
CA GLY A 294 25.11 3.22 4.21
C GLY A 294 23.86 3.38 5.08
N LEU A 295 23.50 2.36 5.85
CA LEU A 295 22.38 2.45 6.79
C LEU A 295 22.92 2.78 8.18
N ARG A 296 22.58 3.96 8.70
CA ARG A 296 23.01 4.40 10.03
C ARG A 296 22.10 3.83 11.11
N TYR A 297 20.80 4.05 10.98
CA TYR A 297 19.83 3.71 12.01
C TYR A 297 18.43 3.54 11.41
N VAL A 298 17.61 2.69 12.03
CA VAL A 298 16.20 2.52 11.68
C VAL A 298 15.38 2.57 12.97
N ASP A 299 14.36 3.43 12.98
CA ASP A 299 13.32 3.45 13.99
C ASP A 299 12.03 2.88 13.38
N PRO A 300 11.71 1.59 13.65
CA PRO A 300 10.54 0.96 13.06
C PRO A 300 9.21 1.49 13.62
N GLU A 301 9.20 2.01 14.84
CA GLU A 301 7.97 2.50 15.49
C GLU A 301 7.55 3.85 14.91
N LEU A 302 8.52 4.72 14.63
CA LEU A 302 8.29 6.04 14.04
C LEU A 302 8.30 6.03 12.52
N ASP A 303 8.63 4.90 11.87
CA ASP A 303 8.84 4.81 10.43
C ASP A 303 9.92 5.80 9.94
N LEU A 304 11.08 5.79 10.61
CA LEU A 304 12.24 6.60 10.24
C LEU A 304 13.45 5.72 9.90
N ALA A 305 14.24 6.17 8.93
CA ALA A 305 15.56 5.64 8.64
C ALA A 305 16.55 6.78 8.47
N PHE A 306 17.78 6.54 8.91
CA PHE A 306 18.91 7.45 8.76
C PHE A 306 19.98 6.79 7.92
N LEU A 307 20.45 7.49 6.91
CA LEU A 307 21.38 7.02 5.91
C LEU A 307 22.68 7.82 5.95
N ASP A 308 23.79 7.12 5.85
CA ASP A 308 25.11 7.71 5.66
C ASP A 308 25.33 8.01 4.19
N ILE A 309 25.80 9.22 3.88
CA ILE A 309 26.13 9.67 2.53
C ILE A 309 27.35 10.57 2.55
N GLU A 310 28.20 10.45 1.53
CA GLU A 310 29.32 11.36 1.29
C GLU A 310 28.89 12.45 0.30
N ILE A 311 28.48 13.61 0.80
CA ILE A 311 28.09 14.76 -0.02
C ILE A 311 28.35 16.08 0.70
N ASP A 312 28.80 17.08 -0.05
CA ASP A 312 29.06 18.44 0.43
C ASP A 312 27.85 19.35 0.16
N LEU A 313 26.80 19.15 0.94
CA LEU A 313 25.59 19.98 0.94
C LEU A 313 25.24 20.37 2.39
N PRO A 314 24.72 21.59 2.61
CA PRO A 314 24.35 22.03 3.95
C PRO A 314 23.15 21.23 4.48
N PRO A 315 23.16 20.76 5.74
CA PRO A 315 21.99 20.14 6.34
C PRO A 315 20.88 21.17 6.59
N LEU A 316 19.63 20.69 6.61
CA LEU A 316 18.47 21.49 6.98
C LEU A 316 18.42 21.67 8.50
N GLU A 317 18.04 22.87 8.92
CA GLU A 317 17.95 23.21 10.34
C GLU A 317 16.64 22.74 10.96
N LEU A 318 16.73 21.94 12.02
CA LEU A 318 15.60 21.60 12.87
C LEU A 318 15.17 22.80 13.72
N ALA A 319 13.86 22.97 13.92
CA ALA A 319 13.38 23.98 14.87
C ALA A 319 13.88 23.67 16.28
N ALA A 320 14.20 24.69 17.08
CA ALA A 320 14.65 24.49 18.47
C ALA A 320 13.53 23.86 19.31
N LYS A 321 12.31 24.35 19.15
CA LYS A 321 11.08 23.84 19.75
C LYS A 321 9.94 24.10 18.77
N HIS A 322 8.98 23.18 18.70
CA HIS A 322 7.72 23.38 18.00
C HIS A 322 6.63 22.64 18.76
N GLU A 323 5.58 23.35 19.14
CA GLU A 323 4.37 22.76 19.70
C GLU A 323 3.31 22.72 18.62
N PHE A 324 2.55 21.62 18.57
CA PHE A 324 1.47 21.49 17.61
C PHE A 324 0.47 22.63 17.79
N SER A 325 0.18 23.34 16.71
CA SER A 325 -0.89 24.32 16.67
C SER A 325 -1.80 24.01 15.48
N ARG A 326 -3.08 23.78 15.76
CA ARG A 326 -4.07 23.50 14.71
C ARG A 326 -4.21 24.73 13.81
N GLY A 327 -4.15 24.50 12.50
CA GLY A 327 -4.17 25.56 11.49
C GLY A 327 -2.82 26.24 11.30
N ALA A 328 -1.73 25.78 11.93
CA ALA A 328 -0.40 26.28 11.64
C ALA A 328 -0.03 25.99 10.19
N GLU A 329 0.40 27.02 9.48
CA GLU A 329 0.89 26.89 8.12
C GLU A 329 2.19 26.10 8.08
N ILE A 330 2.26 25.20 7.12
CA ILE A 330 3.42 24.35 6.88
C ILE A 330 3.75 24.33 5.40
N ALA A 331 5.00 24.00 5.11
CA ALA A 331 5.46 23.67 3.78
C ALA A 331 6.09 22.27 3.77
N VAL A 332 5.97 21.57 2.65
CA VAL A 332 6.57 20.26 2.41
C VAL A 332 7.36 20.34 1.12
N ILE A 333 8.60 19.84 1.17
CA ILE A 333 9.40 19.61 -0.04
C ILE A 333 9.52 18.11 -0.23
N GLY A 334 9.23 17.63 -1.43
CA GLY A 334 9.37 16.22 -1.77
C GLY A 334 9.71 16.02 -3.25
N SER A 335 10.26 14.87 -3.59
CA SER A 335 10.57 14.53 -4.96
C SER A 335 9.33 14.00 -5.69
N PRO A 336 8.94 14.52 -6.86
CA PRO A 336 7.91 13.91 -7.67
C PRO A 336 8.37 12.61 -8.38
N GLY A 337 9.62 12.17 -8.14
CA GLY A 337 10.18 10.95 -8.71
C GLY A 337 10.80 11.17 -10.10
N ALA A 338 10.69 10.13 -10.94
CA ALA A 338 11.22 10.13 -12.29
C ALA A 338 10.08 10.08 -13.32
N LEU A 339 10.21 10.85 -14.41
CA LEU A 339 9.35 10.76 -15.59
C LEU A 339 10.24 10.45 -16.79
N ASP A 340 9.92 9.38 -17.53
CA ASP A 340 10.69 8.89 -18.68
C ASP A 340 12.20 8.71 -18.38
N GLY A 341 12.51 8.24 -17.16
CA GLY A 341 13.88 8.02 -16.68
C GLY A 341 14.62 9.27 -16.22
N GLN A 342 14.00 10.46 -16.30
CA GLN A 342 14.60 11.71 -15.82
C GLN A 342 14.05 12.09 -14.45
N ILE A 343 14.95 12.40 -13.51
CA ILE A 343 14.56 12.91 -12.19
C ILE A 343 14.05 14.33 -12.32
N LEU A 344 12.83 14.55 -11.84
CA LEU A 344 12.20 15.85 -11.81
C LEU A 344 12.71 16.70 -10.64
N GLN A 345 12.61 18.02 -10.76
CA GLN A 345 12.89 18.96 -9.66
C GLN A 345 11.97 18.68 -8.47
N ASN A 346 12.39 19.04 -7.26
CA ASN A 346 11.56 18.78 -6.09
C ASN A 346 10.28 19.63 -6.14
N ALA A 347 9.17 19.00 -5.79
CA ALA A 347 7.87 19.63 -5.64
C ALA A 347 7.78 20.30 -4.27
N LEU A 348 7.14 21.47 -4.26
CA LEU A 348 6.87 22.23 -3.05
C LEU A 348 5.35 22.31 -2.85
N ALA A 349 4.89 21.92 -1.67
CA ALA A 349 3.49 22.01 -1.28
C ALA A 349 3.33 22.87 -0.02
N ARG A 350 2.21 23.59 0.08
CA ARG A 350 1.80 24.33 1.28
C ARG A 350 0.55 23.70 1.85
N GLY A 351 0.42 23.69 3.17
CA GLY A 351 -0.77 23.23 3.86
C GLY A 351 -0.82 23.69 5.31
N LEU A 352 -1.61 22.99 6.10
CA LEU A 352 -1.95 23.27 7.48
C LEU A 352 -1.83 22.00 8.33
N LEU A 353 -1.38 22.17 9.56
CA LEU A 353 -1.53 21.15 10.60
C LEU A 353 -2.99 21.02 11.02
N SER A 354 -3.58 19.85 10.81
CA SER A 354 -5.01 19.60 11.04
C SER A 354 -5.29 19.11 12.47
N THR A 355 -4.65 18.01 12.89
CA THR A 355 -4.85 17.43 14.22
C THR A 355 -3.67 16.56 14.65
N GLN A 356 -3.61 16.19 15.93
CA GLN A 356 -2.71 15.16 16.43
C GLN A 356 -3.43 13.80 16.41
N VAL A 357 -2.69 12.75 16.09
CA VAL A 357 -3.17 11.36 16.15
C VAL A 357 -2.13 10.48 16.82
N GLN A 358 -2.58 9.36 17.39
CA GLN A 358 -1.72 8.33 17.94
C GLN A 358 -1.91 7.07 17.11
N VAL A 359 -0.83 6.51 16.58
CA VAL A 359 -0.85 5.25 15.83
C VAL A 359 0.10 4.29 16.51
N GLU A 360 -0.43 3.19 17.04
CA GLU A 360 0.35 2.19 17.80
C GLU A 360 1.11 2.81 18.99
N GLY A 361 0.53 3.83 19.62
CA GLY A 361 1.14 4.53 20.75
C GLY A 361 2.18 5.58 20.37
N GLN A 362 2.47 5.77 19.07
CA GLN A 362 3.37 6.81 18.59
C GLN A 362 2.62 8.05 18.08
N PRO A 363 3.11 9.27 18.39
CA PRO A 363 2.43 10.51 18.01
C PRO A 363 2.72 10.89 16.56
N TYR A 364 1.68 11.28 15.83
CA TYR A 364 1.77 11.86 14.49
C TYR A 364 0.95 13.14 14.39
N TRP A 365 1.30 14.02 13.46
CA TRP A 365 0.47 15.15 13.09
C TRP A 365 -0.17 14.91 11.73
N GLN A 366 -1.48 15.10 11.67
CA GLN A 366 -2.21 15.12 10.41
C GLN A 366 -2.02 16.48 9.75
N MET A 367 -1.83 16.48 8.44
CA MET A 367 -1.75 17.64 7.56
C MET A 367 -2.75 17.52 6.41
N ASP A 368 -3.15 18.67 5.86
CA ASP A 368 -3.98 18.76 4.65
C ASP A 368 -3.14 18.83 3.35
N VAL A 369 -1.86 18.47 3.43
CA VAL A 369 -1.01 18.28 2.27
C VAL A 369 -1.26 16.88 1.70
N ALA A 370 -1.50 16.79 0.40
CA ALA A 370 -1.60 15.50 -0.28
C ALA A 370 -0.28 14.74 -0.13
N VAL A 371 -0.34 13.52 0.41
CA VAL A 371 0.83 12.65 0.54
C VAL A 371 0.82 11.63 -0.58
N ASN A 372 1.94 11.52 -1.26
CA ASN A 372 2.19 10.58 -2.33
C ASN A 372 3.54 9.89 -2.07
N PRO A 373 3.87 8.79 -2.79
CA PRO A 373 5.18 8.14 -2.63
C PRO A 373 6.33 9.13 -2.75
N GLY A 374 6.17 10.14 -3.61
CA GLY A 374 7.14 11.18 -3.85
C GLY A 374 7.55 12.02 -2.63
N ASN A 375 6.61 12.53 -1.84
CA ASN A 375 6.93 13.37 -0.68
C ASN A 375 7.12 12.61 0.65
N SER A 376 6.89 11.28 0.66
CA SER A 376 7.15 10.43 1.83
C SER A 376 8.64 10.44 2.18
N GLY A 377 8.97 10.72 3.44
CA GLY A 377 10.33 10.92 3.93
C GLY A 377 10.85 12.34 3.73
N GLY A 378 10.06 13.23 3.11
CA GLY A 378 10.40 14.63 2.91
C GLY A 378 10.24 15.48 4.18
N PRO A 379 10.95 16.62 4.28
CA PRO A 379 10.85 17.51 5.42
C PRO A 379 9.53 18.29 5.44
N VAL A 380 9.01 18.50 6.65
CA VAL A 380 7.92 19.44 6.95
C VAL A 380 8.53 20.68 7.60
N PHE A 381 8.23 21.87 7.07
CA PHE A 381 8.75 23.14 7.55
C PHE A 381 7.68 23.98 8.23
N ASP A 382 8.10 24.77 9.22
CA ASP A 382 7.33 25.92 9.71
C ASP A 382 7.53 27.16 8.81
N GLU A 383 6.85 28.26 9.16
CA GLU A 383 6.91 29.55 8.47
C GLU A 383 8.30 30.23 8.48
N TYR A 384 9.24 29.73 9.28
CA TYR A 384 10.61 30.24 9.38
C TYR A 384 11.61 29.34 8.60
N GLY A 385 11.11 28.34 7.89
CA GLY A 385 11.93 27.38 7.15
C GLY A 385 12.69 26.40 8.04
N LYS A 386 12.25 26.20 9.28
CA LYS A 386 12.83 25.18 10.16
C LYS A 386 12.05 23.89 10.02
N VAL A 387 12.77 22.77 10.02
CA VAL A 387 12.14 21.45 9.95
C VAL A 387 11.46 21.13 11.28
N ILE A 388 10.18 20.77 11.20
CA ILE A 388 9.30 20.43 12.33
C ILE A 388 8.75 19.00 12.25
N GLY A 389 9.07 18.26 11.19
CA GLY A 389 8.67 16.86 11.05
C GLY A 389 9.12 16.21 9.75
N VAL A 390 8.76 14.94 9.58
CA VAL A 390 9.01 14.14 8.38
C VAL A 390 7.69 13.58 7.87
N VAL A 391 7.35 13.85 6.61
CA VAL A 391 6.14 13.30 5.98
C VAL A 391 6.22 11.78 6.00
N THR A 392 5.12 11.10 6.33
CA THR A 392 5.03 9.63 6.33
C THR A 392 3.66 9.17 5.84
N LEU A 393 3.66 8.02 5.19
CA LEU A 393 2.47 7.26 4.81
C LEU A 393 2.30 6.08 5.77
N LYS A 394 1.76 6.34 6.96
CA LYS A 394 1.25 5.23 7.78
C LYS A 394 -0.18 4.95 7.35
N ASP A 395 -0.36 3.83 6.65
CA ASP A 395 -1.61 3.29 6.10
C ASP A 395 -2.82 3.55 7.03
N MET A 396 -3.60 4.60 6.73
CA MET A 396 -4.81 4.97 7.49
C MET A 396 -5.94 5.42 6.54
N THR A 397 -6.25 4.57 5.56
CA THR A 397 -7.57 4.35 4.91
C THR A 397 -8.53 5.53 4.65
N LYS A 398 -8.03 6.76 4.47
CA LYS A 398 -8.83 7.93 4.07
C LYS A 398 -8.09 8.71 3.00
N ASP A 399 -8.68 8.76 1.81
CA ASP A 399 -8.15 9.51 0.68
C ASP A 399 -8.00 11.00 1.04
N GLY A 400 -6.82 11.57 0.76
CA GLY A 400 -6.55 13.01 0.86
C GLY A 400 -6.00 13.53 2.20
N LEU A 401 -5.66 12.68 3.17
CA LEU A 401 -5.04 13.09 4.44
C LEU A 401 -3.56 12.70 4.50
N GLY A 402 -2.71 13.63 4.90
CA GLY A 402 -1.30 13.40 5.13
C GLY A 402 -0.94 13.28 6.61
N PHE A 403 0.15 12.58 6.92
CA PHE A 403 0.69 12.52 8.27
C PHE A 403 2.19 12.86 8.27
N CYS A 404 2.69 13.35 9.40
CA CYS A 404 4.12 13.46 9.65
C CYS A 404 4.51 12.98 11.04
N VAL A 405 5.75 12.49 11.12
CA VAL A 405 6.47 12.28 12.37
C VAL A 405 6.82 13.65 12.95
N PRO A 406 6.39 13.98 14.19
CA PRO A 406 6.66 15.28 14.80
C PRO A 406 8.13 15.51 15.17
N LEU A 407 8.48 16.79 15.38
CA LEU A 407 9.82 17.23 15.75
C LEU A 407 10.42 16.51 16.98
N GLY A 408 9.62 16.31 18.03
CA GLY A 408 10.08 15.69 19.28
C GLY A 408 10.63 14.28 19.08
N PRO A 409 9.79 13.34 18.59
CA PRO A 409 10.23 12.00 18.20
C PRO A 409 11.36 12.01 17.17
N LEU A 410 11.30 12.87 16.15
CA LEU A 410 12.38 13.01 15.16
C LEU A 410 13.73 13.34 15.81
N LYS A 411 13.77 14.29 16.75
CA LYS A 411 14.99 14.64 17.49
C LYS A 411 15.51 13.48 18.34
N GLN A 412 14.63 12.72 18.96
CA GLN A 412 15.01 11.56 19.76
C GLN A 412 15.62 10.47 18.88
N ALA A 413 14.99 10.17 17.74
CA ALA A 413 15.52 9.21 16.77
C ALA A 413 16.85 9.67 16.18
N LEU A 414 17.00 10.96 15.84
CA LEU A 414 18.26 11.54 15.36
C LEU A 414 19.37 11.46 16.42
N ALA A 415 19.05 11.70 17.69
CA ALA A 415 20.02 11.59 18.78
C ALA A 415 20.54 10.16 18.91
N ARG A 416 19.67 9.15 18.78
CA ARG A 416 20.07 7.74 18.74
C ARG A 416 20.93 7.44 17.52
N ALA A 417 20.50 7.88 16.33
CA ALA A 417 21.23 7.64 15.08
C ALA A 417 22.69 8.16 15.12
N LYS A 418 22.93 9.28 15.81
CA LYS A 418 24.28 9.85 15.99
C LYS A 418 25.19 9.03 16.90
N LEU A 419 24.64 8.17 17.75
CA LEU A 419 25.40 7.31 18.66
C LEU A 419 25.72 5.95 18.05
N VAL A 420 25.04 5.56 16.97
CA VAL A 420 25.21 4.27 16.31
C VAL A 420 26.45 4.27 15.43
N GLU A 421 27.43 3.45 15.78
CA GLU A 421 28.67 3.26 15.04
C GLU A 421 29.17 1.80 15.15
N GLY A 422 30.22 1.47 14.40
CA GLY A 422 30.93 0.19 14.51
C GLY A 422 30.02 -1.04 14.42
N PHE A 423 30.14 -1.93 15.41
CA PHE A 423 29.45 -3.22 15.41
C PHE A 423 27.92 -3.10 15.45
N GLU A 424 27.36 -2.12 16.17
CA GLU A 424 25.91 -1.91 16.23
C GLU A 424 25.35 -1.53 14.84
N LYS A 425 26.06 -0.65 14.12
CA LYS A 425 25.72 -0.31 12.74
C LYS A 425 25.72 -1.55 11.85
N SER A 426 26.75 -2.38 11.94
CA SER A 426 26.81 -3.64 11.17
C SER A 426 25.66 -4.59 11.50
N GLN A 427 25.23 -4.68 12.76
CA GLN A 427 24.05 -5.47 13.12
C GLN A 427 22.75 -4.90 12.52
N ILE A 428 22.59 -3.58 12.47
CA ILE A 428 21.42 -2.94 11.85
C ILE A 428 21.38 -3.23 10.36
N GLU A 429 22.51 -3.12 9.66
CA GLU A 429 22.63 -3.49 8.25
C GLU A 429 22.32 -4.98 8.01
N ALA A 430 22.83 -5.87 8.86
CA ALA A 430 22.54 -7.31 8.78
C ALA A 430 21.05 -7.62 9.00
N ARG A 431 20.42 -6.98 10.00
CA ARG A 431 18.96 -7.11 10.24
C ARG A 431 18.15 -6.60 9.06
N HIS A 432 18.54 -5.48 8.46
CA HIS A 432 17.87 -4.94 7.28
C HIS A 432 17.99 -5.89 6.10
N ARG A 433 19.20 -6.37 5.79
CA ARG A 433 19.47 -7.36 4.75
C ARG A 433 18.65 -8.64 4.96
N LEU A 434 18.65 -9.18 6.17
CA LEU A 434 17.86 -10.35 6.53
C LEU A 434 16.37 -10.12 6.25
N ARG A 435 15.81 -8.98 6.67
CA ARG A 435 14.41 -8.65 6.46
C ARG A 435 14.06 -8.62 4.97
N VAL A 436 14.84 -7.89 4.17
CA VAL A 436 14.62 -7.74 2.72
C VAL A 436 14.69 -9.09 2.03
N ILE A 437 15.73 -9.88 2.30
CA ILE A 437 15.93 -11.18 1.64
C ILE A 437 14.91 -12.21 2.10
N ALA A 438 14.57 -12.28 3.39
CA ALA A 438 13.57 -13.21 3.90
C ALA A 438 12.18 -12.91 3.32
N ARG A 439 11.77 -11.63 3.29
CA ARG A 439 10.53 -11.20 2.63
C ARG A 439 10.56 -11.56 1.15
N SER A 440 11.71 -11.39 0.50
CA SER A 440 11.86 -11.71 -0.92
C SER A 440 11.80 -13.21 -1.21
N LEU A 441 12.41 -14.05 -0.37
CA LEU A 441 12.32 -15.50 -0.43
C LEU A 441 10.88 -15.99 -0.23
N ILE A 442 10.14 -15.41 0.71
CA ILE A 442 8.73 -15.72 0.94
C ILE A 442 7.88 -15.35 -0.28
N LEU A 443 8.08 -14.16 -0.85
CA LEU A 443 7.36 -13.76 -2.06
C LEU A 443 7.72 -14.66 -3.25
N ALA A 444 8.99 -15.06 -3.36
CA ALA A 444 9.44 -16.01 -4.37
C ALA A 444 8.79 -17.39 -4.20
N LEU A 445 8.73 -17.91 -2.97
CA LEU A 445 8.04 -19.16 -2.61
C LEU A 445 6.58 -19.14 -3.08
N ARG A 446 5.84 -18.07 -2.81
CA ARG A 446 4.45 -17.92 -3.24
C ARG A 446 4.29 -17.92 -4.76
N GLY A 447 5.21 -17.26 -5.45
CA GLY A 447 5.20 -17.25 -6.90
C GLY A 447 5.50 -18.62 -7.52
N TYR A 448 6.42 -19.39 -6.92
CA TYR A 448 6.66 -20.77 -7.33
C TYR A 448 5.51 -21.73 -6.95
N ASP A 449 4.84 -21.56 -5.79
CA ASP A 449 3.61 -22.31 -5.45
C ASP A 449 2.51 -22.05 -6.48
N THR A 450 2.38 -20.79 -6.88
CA THR A 450 1.46 -20.38 -7.94
C THR A 450 1.78 -21.05 -9.27
N ALA A 451 3.04 -21.00 -9.72
CA ALA A 451 3.47 -21.66 -10.94
C ALA A 451 3.21 -23.17 -10.92
N SER A 452 3.55 -23.83 -9.80
CA SER A 452 3.29 -25.26 -9.60
C SER A 452 1.79 -25.58 -9.65
N GLY A 453 0.94 -24.71 -9.06
CA GLY A 453 -0.51 -24.82 -9.14
C GLY A 453 -1.08 -24.71 -10.56
N ILE A 454 -0.50 -23.83 -11.39
CA ILE A 454 -0.88 -23.65 -12.81
C ILE A 454 -0.57 -24.93 -13.59
N TYR A 455 0.64 -25.49 -13.44
CA TYR A 455 0.98 -26.77 -14.04
C TYR A 455 0.05 -27.89 -13.59
N LEU A 456 -0.22 -28.01 -12.27
CA LEU A 456 -1.11 -29.06 -11.76
C LEU A 456 -2.52 -28.96 -12.37
N ALA A 457 -3.07 -27.75 -12.49
CA ALA A 457 -4.37 -27.53 -13.09
C ALA A 457 -4.40 -27.93 -14.57
N ALA A 458 -3.39 -27.52 -15.34
CA ALA A 458 -3.28 -27.84 -16.76
C ALA A 458 -3.08 -29.35 -17.01
N MET A 459 -2.21 -30.00 -16.23
CA MET A 459 -2.01 -31.46 -16.30
C MET A 459 -3.30 -32.23 -15.98
N ARG A 460 -4.07 -31.79 -14.98
CA ARG A 460 -5.37 -32.39 -14.64
C ARG A 460 -6.38 -32.23 -15.77
N SER A 461 -6.42 -31.06 -16.41
CA SER A 461 -7.30 -30.79 -17.54
C SER A 461 -6.97 -31.67 -18.76
N ALA A 462 -5.68 -31.84 -19.06
CA ALA A 462 -5.22 -32.70 -20.15
C ALA A 462 -5.63 -34.17 -19.91
N VAL A 463 -5.37 -34.70 -18.71
CA VAL A 463 -5.75 -36.07 -18.33
C VAL A 463 -7.27 -36.26 -18.35
N ALA A 464 -8.04 -35.29 -17.86
CA ALA A 464 -9.50 -35.34 -17.91
C ALA A 464 -10.06 -35.34 -19.35
N SER A 465 -9.29 -34.80 -20.31
CA SER A 465 -9.61 -34.78 -21.73
C SER A 465 -9.05 -35.99 -22.50
N GLY A 466 -8.50 -36.98 -21.81
CA GLY A 466 -7.91 -38.18 -22.41
C GLY A 466 -6.51 -37.99 -23.00
N GLN A 467 -5.85 -36.85 -22.75
CA GLN A 467 -4.49 -36.58 -23.19
C GLN A 467 -3.47 -36.96 -22.10
N GLU A 468 -2.20 -37.11 -22.50
CA GLU A 468 -1.10 -37.25 -21.53
C GLU A 468 -0.93 -35.97 -20.70
N ALA A 469 -0.53 -36.12 -19.44
CA ALA A 469 -0.30 -34.98 -18.56
C ALA A 469 0.83 -34.03 -19.06
N SER A 470 1.80 -34.57 -19.80
CA SER A 470 2.87 -33.83 -20.48
C SER A 470 2.33 -32.75 -21.43
N VAL A 471 1.17 -32.98 -22.06
CA VAL A 471 0.50 -32.00 -22.92
C VAL A 471 0.04 -30.79 -22.10
N GLY A 472 -0.57 -31.03 -20.94
CA GLY A 472 -0.99 -29.96 -20.03
C GLY A 472 0.18 -29.13 -19.52
N LEU A 473 1.32 -29.76 -19.24
CA LEU A 473 2.55 -29.07 -18.86
C LEU A 473 3.03 -28.12 -19.97
N SER A 474 3.10 -28.61 -21.21
CA SER A 474 3.50 -27.82 -22.38
C SER A 474 2.58 -26.62 -22.60
N VAL A 475 1.26 -26.82 -22.51
CA VAL A 475 0.25 -25.75 -22.65
C VAL A 475 0.41 -24.66 -21.59
N ALA A 476 0.82 -25.02 -20.37
CA ALA A 476 1.03 -24.09 -19.27
C ALA A 476 2.42 -23.43 -19.25
N GLN A 477 3.36 -23.84 -20.12
CA GLN A 477 4.75 -23.40 -20.07
C GLN A 477 4.90 -21.90 -20.29
N ASP A 478 4.37 -21.35 -21.39
CA ASP A 478 4.47 -19.91 -21.70
C ASP A 478 3.91 -19.02 -20.59
N SER A 479 2.86 -19.54 -19.98
CA SER A 479 2.13 -18.98 -18.87
C SER A 479 2.98 -18.91 -17.59
N VAL A 480 3.64 -20.01 -17.24
CA VAL A 480 4.59 -20.04 -16.13
C VAL A 480 5.84 -19.20 -16.44
N ASP A 481 6.33 -19.20 -17.67
CA ASP A 481 7.49 -18.40 -18.07
C ASP A 481 7.22 -16.89 -17.98
N GLU A 482 6.02 -16.43 -18.37
CA GLU A 482 5.59 -15.05 -18.15
C GLU A 482 5.59 -14.67 -16.66
N LEU A 483 5.04 -15.54 -15.82
CA LEU A 483 5.03 -15.36 -14.37
C LEU A 483 6.46 -15.23 -13.82
N MET A 484 7.34 -16.16 -14.19
CA MET A 484 8.73 -16.17 -13.74
C MET A 484 9.49 -14.94 -14.23
N ARG A 485 9.28 -14.51 -15.47
CA ARG A 485 9.94 -13.32 -16.03
C ARG A 485 9.54 -12.04 -15.30
N ARG A 486 8.26 -11.91 -14.95
CA ARG A 486 7.79 -10.79 -14.11
C ARG A 486 8.41 -10.84 -12.73
N MET A 487 8.53 -12.01 -12.13
CA MET A 487 9.19 -12.15 -10.82
C MET A 487 10.71 -11.87 -10.89
N ASP A 488 11.37 -12.25 -11.99
CA ASP A 488 12.79 -12.01 -12.22
C ASP A 488 13.14 -10.53 -12.20
N GLY A 489 12.35 -9.68 -12.88
CA GLY A 489 12.61 -8.24 -12.97
C GLY A 489 12.52 -7.47 -11.66
N TYR A 490 11.83 -8.02 -10.65
CA TYR A 490 11.56 -7.32 -9.38
C TYR A 490 12.21 -7.96 -8.16
N LEU A 491 12.47 -9.27 -8.18
CA LEU A 491 12.67 -10.05 -6.96
C LEU A 491 13.75 -11.12 -7.07
N LEU A 492 13.68 -12.00 -8.07
CA LEU A 492 14.43 -13.26 -8.05
C LEU A 492 15.93 -13.07 -8.30
N VAL A 493 16.37 -11.97 -8.90
CA VAL A 493 17.80 -11.65 -9.04
C VAL A 493 18.43 -11.48 -7.66
N ASP A 494 17.87 -10.60 -6.83
CA ASP A 494 18.39 -10.34 -5.48
C ASP A 494 18.32 -11.59 -4.60
N VAL A 495 17.25 -12.39 -4.72
CA VAL A 495 17.12 -13.66 -3.98
C VAL A 495 18.22 -14.64 -4.37
N ARG A 496 18.47 -14.85 -5.68
CA ARG A 496 19.48 -15.79 -6.16
C ARG A 496 20.90 -15.40 -5.74
N GLU A 497 21.21 -14.11 -5.81
CA GLU A 497 22.55 -13.61 -5.49
C GLU A 497 22.80 -13.49 -3.99
N GLN A 498 21.80 -13.06 -3.22
CA GLN A 498 22.00 -12.63 -1.84
C GLN A 498 21.57 -13.68 -0.81
N ALA A 499 20.64 -14.59 -1.14
CA ALA A 499 20.23 -15.62 -0.19
C ALA A 499 21.37 -16.57 0.23
N PRO A 500 22.29 -17.02 -0.67
CA PRO A 500 23.46 -17.79 -0.25
C PRO A 500 24.38 -16.99 0.69
N ARG A 501 24.60 -15.71 0.38
CA ARG A 501 25.43 -14.82 1.21
C ARG A 501 24.85 -14.59 2.61
N LEU A 502 23.53 -14.60 2.72
CA LEU A 502 22.84 -14.49 4.01
C LEU A 502 23.12 -15.70 4.91
N LEU A 503 23.32 -16.89 4.35
CA LEU A 503 23.69 -18.10 5.11
C LEU A 503 25.13 -18.06 5.63
N GLU A 504 25.97 -17.23 5.04
CA GLU A 504 27.38 -17.03 5.42
C GLU A 504 27.58 -15.81 6.34
N ASP A 505 26.50 -15.09 6.64
CA ASP A 505 26.52 -13.85 7.40
C ASP A 505 26.77 -14.13 8.88
N LYS A 506 28.02 -13.94 9.31
CA LYS A 506 28.48 -14.16 10.69
C LYS A 506 27.81 -13.24 11.71
N LEU A 507 27.12 -12.19 11.26
CA LEU A 507 26.35 -11.32 12.14
C LEU A 507 24.98 -11.91 12.48
N LEU A 508 24.59 -13.03 11.90
CA LEU A 508 23.34 -13.72 12.24
C LEU A 508 23.60 -14.82 13.28
N GLY A 509 22.84 -14.78 14.38
CA GLY A 509 22.87 -15.83 15.38
C GLY A 509 22.47 -17.21 14.83
N PRO A 510 22.90 -18.31 15.48
CA PRO A 510 22.70 -19.67 14.99
C PRO A 510 21.23 -20.06 14.84
N THR A 511 20.35 -19.55 15.70
CA THR A 511 18.91 -19.77 15.60
C THR A 511 18.36 -19.16 14.31
N THR A 512 18.76 -17.93 14.00
CA THR A 512 18.34 -17.20 12.80
C THR A 512 18.86 -17.86 11.53
N LEU A 513 20.13 -18.27 11.51
CA LEU A 513 20.72 -18.99 10.38
C LEU A 513 19.96 -20.28 10.04
N LYS A 514 19.60 -21.09 11.04
CA LYS A 514 18.79 -22.31 10.82
C LYS A 514 17.44 -22.02 10.18
N ARG A 515 16.80 -20.91 10.57
CA ARG A 515 15.53 -20.48 9.95
C ARG A 515 15.72 -20.09 8.50
N VAL A 516 16.75 -19.28 8.21
CA VAL A 516 17.08 -18.85 6.84
C VAL A 516 17.42 -20.06 5.98
N GLU A 517 18.18 -21.03 6.50
CA GLU A 517 18.51 -22.27 5.81
C GLU A 517 17.24 -23.06 5.44
N ARG A 518 16.30 -23.20 6.37
CA ARG A 518 15.02 -23.85 6.12
C ARG A 518 14.20 -23.14 5.04
N LEU A 519 14.14 -21.81 5.08
CA LEU A 519 13.48 -20.98 4.07
C LEU A 519 14.12 -21.12 2.69
N TYR A 520 15.45 -21.06 2.64
CA TYR A 520 16.19 -21.23 1.40
C TYR A 520 16.05 -22.64 0.81
N LYS A 521 16.00 -23.68 1.66
CA LYS A 521 15.75 -25.06 1.24
C LYS A 521 14.35 -25.23 0.64
N ALA A 522 13.32 -24.67 1.27
CA ALA A 522 11.97 -24.69 0.74
C ALA A 522 11.90 -23.97 -0.63
N TYR A 523 12.50 -22.77 -0.72
CA TYR A 523 12.59 -22.00 -1.96
C TYR A 523 13.29 -22.79 -3.07
N SER A 524 14.46 -23.34 -2.77
CA SER A 524 15.26 -24.09 -3.75
C SER A 524 14.54 -25.36 -4.21
N GLY A 525 13.82 -26.01 -3.31
CA GLY A 525 13.02 -27.20 -3.59
C GLY A 525 11.86 -26.94 -4.54
N ILE A 526 11.01 -25.96 -4.22
CA ILE A 526 9.86 -25.63 -5.06
C ILE A 526 10.30 -25.04 -6.40
N ARG A 527 11.38 -24.26 -6.42
CA ARG A 527 11.98 -23.74 -7.65
C ARG A 527 12.40 -24.88 -8.56
N ARG A 528 13.11 -25.89 -8.05
CA ARG A 528 13.51 -27.06 -8.84
C ARG A 528 12.29 -27.81 -9.36
N HIS A 529 11.26 -28.00 -8.53
CA HIS A 529 10.02 -28.65 -8.93
C HIS A 529 9.29 -27.93 -10.08
N VAL A 530 9.33 -26.60 -10.12
CA VAL A 530 8.73 -25.80 -11.19
C VAL A 530 9.59 -25.78 -12.46
N LEU A 531 10.91 -25.65 -12.31
CA LEU A 531 11.82 -25.55 -13.46
C LEU A 531 12.14 -26.90 -14.13
N ASP A 532 12.02 -28.00 -13.37
CA ASP A 532 12.20 -29.36 -13.84
C ASP A 532 11.01 -30.23 -13.36
N PRO A 533 9.81 -30.01 -13.93
CA PRO A 533 8.59 -30.67 -13.49
C PRO A 533 8.50 -32.11 -14.00
N SER A 534 8.00 -33.03 -13.17
CA SER A 534 7.68 -34.38 -13.63
C SER A 534 6.56 -34.34 -14.67
N SER A 535 6.73 -35.09 -15.77
CA SER A 535 5.69 -35.26 -16.79
C SER A 535 4.55 -36.18 -16.36
N LYS A 536 4.70 -36.90 -15.23
CA LYS A 536 3.69 -37.81 -14.69
C LYS A 536 2.87 -37.12 -13.61
N LEU A 537 1.54 -37.06 -13.80
CA LEU A 537 0.63 -36.37 -12.88
C LEU A 537 0.71 -36.87 -11.41
N PRO A 538 0.80 -38.18 -11.10
CA PRO A 538 0.93 -38.63 -9.71
C PRO A 538 2.20 -38.13 -9.03
N ASP A 539 3.33 -38.19 -9.74
CA ASP A 539 4.63 -37.76 -9.22
C ASP A 539 4.68 -36.24 -9.06
N PHE A 540 4.16 -35.50 -10.05
CA PHE A 540 4.03 -34.05 -9.99
C PHE A 540 3.18 -33.63 -8.79
N ARG A 541 1.98 -34.22 -8.63
CA ARG A 541 1.07 -33.89 -7.53
C ARG A 541 1.70 -34.15 -6.17
N LYS A 542 2.38 -35.28 -6.00
CA LYS A 542 3.08 -35.61 -4.75
C LYS A 542 4.15 -34.55 -4.42
N ALA A 543 4.91 -34.12 -5.42
CA ALA A 543 5.91 -33.06 -5.24
C ALA A 543 5.27 -31.69 -4.95
N HIS A 544 4.20 -31.33 -5.67
CA HIS A 544 3.42 -30.11 -5.43
C HIS A 544 2.91 -30.05 -3.98
N ASP A 545 2.22 -31.10 -3.53
CA ASP A 545 1.64 -31.16 -2.18
C ASP A 545 2.74 -31.06 -1.11
N TYR A 546 3.89 -31.71 -1.30
CA TYR A 546 5.03 -31.63 -0.40
C TYR A 546 5.63 -30.22 -0.32
N TRP A 547 5.98 -29.62 -1.45
CA TRP A 547 6.63 -28.29 -1.45
C TRP A 547 5.68 -27.18 -1.03
N ARG A 548 4.38 -27.31 -1.33
CA ARG A 548 3.36 -26.39 -0.84
C ARG A 548 3.21 -26.45 0.66
N TYR A 549 3.25 -27.65 1.25
CA TYR A 549 3.25 -27.80 2.69
C TYR A 549 4.49 -27.15 3.33
N GLU A 550 5.68 -27.43 2.81
CA GLU A 550 6.92 -26.82 3.31
C GLU A 550 6.90 -25.29 3.19
N ALA A 551 6.49 -24.75 2.04
CA ALA A 551 6.37 -23.31 1.82
C ALA A 551 5.46 -22.65 2.87
N ARG A 552 4.26 -23.20 3.08
CA ARG A 552 3.33 -22.69 4.11
C ARG A 552 3.88 -22.82 5.53
N SER A 553 4.54 -23.93 5.83
CA SER A 553 5.11 -24.17 7.16
C SER A 553 6.23 -23.17 7.47
N VAL A 554 7.12 -22.89 6.52
CA VAL A 554 8.17 -21.91 6.72
C VAL A 554 7.62 -20.48 6.69
N GLU A 555 6.64 -20.17 5.84
CA GLU A 555 5.99 -18.86 5.87
C GLU A 555 5.38 -18.53 7.23
N GLN A 556 4.74 -19.50 7.90
CA GLN A 556 4.21 -19.31 9.24
C GLN A 556 5.30 -19.08 10.29
N GLU A 557 6.47 -19.68 10.15
CA GLU A 557 7.63 -19.45 11.03
C GLU A 557 8.19 -18.03 10.89
N PHE A 558 8.08 -17.45 9.69
CA PHE A 558 8.52 -16.08 9.39
C PHE A 558 7.40 -15.04 9.47
N ALA A 559 6.14 -15.46 9.69
CA ALA A 559 4.99 -14.59 9.94
C ALA A 559 5.14 -13.94 11.33
N GLY A 560 5.83 -12.79 11.35
CA GLY A 560 6.27 -12.13 12.59
C GLY A 560 7.73 -11.65 12.53
N THR A 561 8.29 -11.51 11.33
CA THR A 561 9.70 -11.18 11.04
C THR A 561 10.18 -9.84 11.60
N GLU A 562 9.30 -9.00 12.15
CA GLU A 562 9.72 -7.87 13.00
C GLU A 562 10.40 -8.34 14.30
N GLY A 563 10.25 -9.60 14.69
CA GLY A 563 10.84 -10.22 15.88
C GLY A 563 12.07 -11.10 15.65
N ILE A 564 12.68 -11.16 14.46
CA ILE A 564 13.96 -11.86 14.31
C ILE A 564 15.05 -11.02 14.97
N ARG A 565 15.34 -11.33 16.23
CA ARG A 565 16.52 -10.81 16.93
C ARG A 565 17.75 -11.42 16.26
N VAL A 566 18.63 -10.56 15.77
CA VAL A 566 20.04 -10.93 15.69
C VAL A 566 20.49 -11.10 17.14
N GLU A 567 20.68 -12.35 17.55
CA GLU A 567 21.27 -12.69 18.84
C GLU A 567 22.66 -12.04 18.87
N SER A 568 22.88 -11.16 19.84
CA SER A 568 24.24 -10.77 20.22
C SER A 568 24.81 -11.93 21.03
N ASP A 569 25.99 -12.42 20.65
CA ASP A 569 26.77 -13.35 21.48
C ASP A 569 27.04 -12.78 22.88
#